data_AF-A0A9D6TDH1-F1
#
_entry.id   AF-A0A9D6TDH1-F1
#
_cell.length_a   1.000
_cell.length_b   1.000
_cell.length_c   1.000
_cell.angle_alpha   90.00
_cell.angle_beta   90.00
_cell.angle_gamma   90.00
#
_symmetry.space_group_name_H-M   'P 1'
#
loop_
_entity.id
_entity.type
_entity.pdbx_description
1 polymer ?
#
loop_
_entity_poly.entity_id
_entity_poly.type
_entity_poly.pdbx_seq_one_letter_code
_entity_poly.pdbx_strand_id
1 'polypeptide(L)'
;MENDFHAYRTVQTWYAGLRRQSNVDPDADPKRLATLRAFCEFVGKEPDDIIQECLRESGEQLKISLKGRRLYGAKIQEFEQQASGGSPGERARIGSTLRGFLIHNGIFIQAPSLLR
;
A
#
# COMPACT_ATOMS: atom_id res chain seq x y z
N MET A 1 5.01 -21.27 -3.58
CA MET A 1 3.63 -21.19 -4.09
C MET A 1 3.50 -19.85 -4.76
N GLU A 2 3.14 -19.82 -6.04
CA GLU A 2 2.89 -18.57 -6.74
C GLU A 2 1.54 -18.04 -6.23
N ASN A 3 1.57 -17.14 -5.23
CA ASN A 3 0.35 -16.52 -4.75
C ASN A 3 -0.16 -15.59 -5.86
N ASP A 4 -1.37 -15.85 -6.35
CA ASP A 4 -2.07 -14.94 -7.23
C ASP A 4 -2.52 -13.72 -6.40
N PHE A 5 -1.78 -12.62 -6.53
CA PHE A 5 -2.09 -11.40 -5.80
C PHE A 5 -3.45 -10.80 -6.18
N HIS A 6 -4.02 -11.13 -7.34
CA HIS A 6 -5.35 -10.65 -7.73
C HIS A 6 -6.49 -11.31 -6.94
N ALA A 7 -6.22 -12.43 -6.26
CA ALA A 7 -7.21 -13.12 -5.44
C ALA A 7 -7.47 -12.43 -4.09
N TYR A 8 -6.55 -11.60 -3.59
CA TYR A 8 -6.73 -10.89 -2.32
C TYR A 8 -7.81 -9.82 -2.43
N ARG A 9 -8.70 -9.77 -1.43
CA ARG A 9 -9.83 -8.83 -1.41
C ARG A 9 -9.36 -7.38 -1.41
N THR A 10 -8.28 -7.09 -0.69
CA THR A 10 -7.73 -5.73 -0.60
C THR A 10 -7.09 -5.29 -1.92
N VAL A 11 -6.52 -6.21 -2.70
CA VAL A 11 -6.00 -5.93 -4.04
C VAL A 11 -7.15 -5.66 -5.02
N GLN A 12 -8.22 -6.45 -4.97
CA GLN A 12 -9.43 -6.20 -5.77
C GLN A 12 -10.06 -4.84 -5.45
N THR A 13 -10.14 -4.50 -4.16
CA THR A 13 -10.63 -3.19 -3.68
C THR A 13 -9.77 -2.05 -4.20
N TRP A 14 -8.45 -2.20 -4.14
CA TRP A 14 -7.51 -1.23 -4.69
C TRP A 14 -7.69 -1.05 -6.21
N TYR A 15 -7.76 -2.14 -6.96
CA TYR A 15 -7.93 -2.14 -8.42
C TYR A 15 -9.27 -1.52 -8.85
N ALA A 16 -10.34 -1.81 -8.11
CA ALA A 16 -11.64 -1.17 -8.33
C ALA A 16 -11.59 0.33 -8.01
N GLY A 17 -10.88 0.71 -6.93
CA GLY A 17 -10.64 2.09 -6.54
C GLY A 17 -9.88 2.89 -7.60
N LEU A 18 -8.79 2.33 -8.15
CA LEU A 18 -8.02 2.96 -9.23
C LEU A 18 -8.89 3.27 -10.46
N ARG A 19 -9.75 2.32 -10.88
CA ARG A 19 -10.66 2.53 -12.00
C ARG A 19 -11.73 3.58 -11.70
N ARG A 20 -12.40 3.47 -10.55
CA ARG A 20 -13.58 4.30 -10.24
C ARG A 20 -13.25 5.71 -9.75
N GLN A 21 -12.19 5.85 -8.95
CA GLN A 21 -11.88 7.09 -8.25
C GLN A 21 -10.74 7.87 -8.92
N SER A 22 -9.87 7.19 -9.67
CA SER A 22 -8.70 7.81 -10.31
C SER A 22 -8.72 7.72 -11.85
N ASN A 23 -9.70 7.04 -12.44
CA ASN A 23 -9.78 6.77 -13.88
C ASN A 23 -8.48 6.15 -14.43
N VAL A 24 -7.84 5.29 -13.63
CA VAL A 24 -6.62 4.57 -14.00
C VAL A 24 -6.98 3.11 -14.23
N ASP A 25 -6.60 2.56 -15.38
CA ASP A 25 -6.58 1.12 -15.58
C ASP A 25 -5.36 0.52 -14.86
N PRO A 26 -5.55 -0.26 -13.79
CA PRO A 26 -4.44 -0.85 -13.05
C PRO A 26 -3.66 -1.88 -13.89
N ASP A 27 -4.30 -2.50 -14.89
CA ASP A 27 -3.64 -3.51 -15.73
C ASP A 27 -2.71 -2.87 -16.79
N ALA A 28 -2.84 -1.56 -17.02
CA ALA A 28 -1.96 -0.82 -17.91
C ALA A 28 -0.53 -0.64 -17.36
N ASP A 29 -0.30 -0.88 -16.06
CA ASP A 29 1.02 -0.83 -15.44
C ASP A 29 1.25 -2.02 -14.49
N PRO A 30 1.79 -3.15 -15.00
CA PRO A 30 2.03 -4.35 -14.20
C PRO A 30 3.06 -4.12 -13.07
N LYS A 31 3.87 -3.05 -13.14
CA LYS A 31 4.83 -2.71 -12.08
C LYS A 31 4.13 -2.37 -10.76
N ARG A 32 2.86 -1.97 -10.78
CA ARG A 32 2.09 -1.68 -9.56
C ARG A 32 1.92 -2.91 -8.68
N LEU A 33 1.48 -4.02 -9.28
CA LEU A 33 1.32 -5.27 -8.55
C LEU A 33 2.66 -5.84 -8.10
N ALA A 34 3.68 -5.76 -8.97
CA ALA A 34 5.04 -6.16 -8.61
C ALA A 34 5.59 -5.35 -7.42
N THR A 35 5.30 -4.05 -7.36
CA THR A 35 5.69 -3.17 -6.23
C THR A 35 4.99 -3.61 -4.94
N LEU A 36 3.69 -3.90 -4.99
CA LEU A 36 2.96 -4.39 -3.82
C LEU A 36 3.50 -5.74 -3.35
N ARG A 37 3.76 -6.67 -4.28
CA ARG A 37 4.34 -7.98 -3.98
C ARG A 37 5.69 -7.85 -3.28
N ALA A 38 6.60 -7.06 -3.84
CA ALA A 38 7.91 -6.84 -3.24
C ALA A 38 7.81 -6.19 -1.85
N PHE A 39 6.83 -5.31 -1.64
CA PHE A 39 6.57 -4.74 -0.31
C PHE A 39 6.03 -5.78 0.68
N CYS A 40 5.10 -6.63 0.26
CA CYS A 40 4.59 -7.75 1.06
C CYS A 40 5.71 -8.71 1.49
N GLU A 41 6.60 -9.05 0.57
CA GLU A 41 7.81 -9.85 0.86
C GLU A 41 8.72 -9.14 1.87
N PHE A 42 8.95 -7.82 1.68
CA PHE A 42 9.77 -7.01 2.58
C PHE A 42 9.23 -6.97 4.02
N VAL A 43 7.91 -6.89 4.21
CA VAL A 43 7.31 -6.87 5.55
C VAL A 43 6.95 -8.27 6.08
N GLY A 44 7.04 -9.31 5.24
CA GLY A 44 6.65 -10.68 5.56
C GLY A 44 5.15 -10.84 5.82
N LYS A 45 4.30 -10.11 5.08
CA LYS A 45 2.84 -10.09 5.27
C LYS A 45 2.10 -10.10 3.95
N GLU A 46 0.95 -10.76 3.93
CA GLU A 46 0.04 -10.72 2.78
C GLU A 46 -0.74 -9.39 2.73
N PRO A 47 -1.26 -8.99 1.55
CA PRO A 47 -1.99 -7.72 1.40
C PRO A 47 -3.15 -7.55 2.38
N ASP A 48 -3.93 -8.61 2.60
CA ASP A 48 -5.08 -8.58 3.49
C ASP A 48 -4.66 -8.39 4.97
N ASP A 49 -3.56 -9.02 5.41
CA ASP A 49 -3.02 -8.87 6.77
C ASP A 49 -2.54 -7.45 7.05
N ILE A 50 -1.88 -6.82 6.07
CA ILE A 50 -1.42 -5.42 6.17
C ILE A 50 -2.59 -4.48 6.46
N ILE A 51 -3.71 -4.65 5.73
CA ILE A 51 -4.90 -3.83 5.94
C ILE A 51 -5.56 -4.14 7.28
N GLN A 52 -5.66 -5.42 7.67
CA GLN A 52 -6.21 -5.80 8.97
C GLN A 52 -5.43 -5.21 10.14
N GLU A 53 -4.10 -5.22 10.10
CA GLU A 53 -3.25 -4.60 11.14
C GLU A 53 -3.38 -3.07 11.20
N CYS A 54 -3.85 -2.44 10.12
CA CYS A 54 -4.21 -1.02 10.08
C CYS A 54 -5.58 -0.73 10.67
N LEU A 55 -6.36 -1.75 11.02
CA LEU A 55 -7.68 -1.62 11.63
C LEU A 55 -7.63 -2.05 13.10
N ARG A 56 -8.60 -1.57 13.87
CA ARG A 56 -8.88 -2.01 15.24
C ARG A 56 -10.36 -1.98 15.49
N GLU A 57 -10.84 -2.90 16.31
CA GLU A 57 -12.19 -2.86 16.83
C GLU A 57 -12.34 -1.73 17.86
N SER A 58 -13.49 -1.08 17.84
CA SER A 58 -13.87 0.00 18.73
C SER A 58 -15.36 -0.10 19.00
N GLY A 59 -15.75 -1.00 19.90
CA GLY A 59 -17.15 -1.41 20.05
C GLY A 59 -17.60 -2.16 18.80
N GLU A 60 -18.76 -1.81 18.25
CA GLU A 60 -19.32 -2.44 17.04
C GLU A 60 -18.73 -1.91 15.72
N GLN A 61 -17.74 -1.01 15.79
CA GLN A 61 -17.15 -0.36 14.61
C GLN A 61 -15.67 -0.68 14.46
N LEU A 62 -15.24 -0.89 13.20
CA LEU A 62 -13.83 -0.88 12.84
C LEU A 62 -13.33 0.56 12.66
N LYS A 63 -12.22 0.90 13.30
CA LYS A 63 -11.54 2.19 13.18
C LYS A 63 -10.10 2.00 12.74
N ILE A 64 -9.51 3.02 12.15
CA ILE A 64 -8.08 3.02 11.81
C ILE A 64 -7.25 2.93 13.10
N SER A 65 -6.33 1.97 13.14
CA SER A 65 -5.31 1.84 14.17
C SER A 65 -4.23 2.88 13.93
N LEU A 66 -4.06 3.83 14.86
CA LEU A 66 -2.98 4.82 14.77
C LEU A 66 -1.60 4.13 14.78
N LYS A 67 -1.46 3.03 15.52
CA LYS A 67 -0.25 2.21 15.57
C LYS A 67 0.03 1.56 14.21
N GLY A 68 -0.96 0.87 13.64
CA GLY A 68 -0.83 0.23 12.32
C GLY A 68 -0.53 1.24 11.23
N ARG A 69 -1.27 2.35 11.17
CA ARG A 69 -1.04 3.45 10.22
C ARG A 69 0.39 4.00 10.30
N ARG A 70 0.91 4.24 11.51
CA ARG A 70 2.30 4.72 11.70
C ARG A 70 3.33 3.68 11.29
N LEU A 71 3.10 2.41 11.65
CA LEU A 71 3.97 1.29 11.30
C LEU A 71 4.13 1.18 9.77
N TYR A 72 3.02 1.07 9.05
CA TYR A 72 3.08 0.88 7.59
C TYR A 72 3.53 2.14 6.85
N GLY A 73 3.28 3.34 7.39
CA GLY A 73 3.90 4.57 6.88
C GLY A 73 5.42 4.56 6.95
N ALA A 74 5.96 4.15 8.11
CA ALA A 74 7.40 4.01 8.29
C ALA A 74 7.98 2.90 7.40
N LYS A 75 7.29 1.75 7.26
CA LYS A 75 7.72 0.66 6.39
C LYS A 75 7.74 1.05 4.92
N ILE A 76 6.76 1.82 4.45
CA ILE A 76 6.77 2.36 3.08
C ILE A 76 7.97 3.28 2.88
N GLN A 77 8.24 4.19 3.82
CA GLN A 77 9.39 5.08 3.74
C GLN A 77 10.72 4.31 3.75
N GLU A 78 10.84 3.29 4.61
CA GLU A 78 12.00 2.40 4.67
C GLU A 78 12.21 1.68 3.34
N PHE A 79 11.14 1.12 2.76
CA PHE A 79 11.18 0.41 1.49
C PHE A 79 11.57 1.34 0.31
N GLU A 80 11.02 2.56 0.27
CA GLU A 80 11.39 3.59 -0.72
C GLU A 80 12.90 3.93 -0.65
N GLN A 81 13.46 3.99 0.55
CA GLN A 81 14.87 4.31 0.77
C GLN A 81 15.80 3.13 0.41
N GLN A 82 15.35 1.91 0.65
CA GLN A 82 16.09 0.67 0.34
C GLN A 82 16.16 0.35 -1.15
N ALA A 83 15.28 0.95 -1.98
CA ALA A 83 15.33 0.89 -3.44
C ALA A 83 16.58 1.62 -4.01
N SER A 84 17.76 1.18 -3.58
CA SER A 84 19.09 1.70 -3.90
C SER A 84 19.34 1.57 -5.40
N GLY A 85 19.69 2.68 -6.05
CA GLY A 85 19.93 2.75 -7.49
C GLY A 85 18.75 3.28 -8.32
N GLY A 86 17.55 3.42 -7.73
CA GLY A 86 16.43 4.08 -8.39
C GLY A 86 16.57 5.60 -8.41
N SER A 87 16.13 6.23 -9.50
CA SER A 87 15.98 7.68 -9.60
C SER A 87 15.00 8.20 -8.52
N PRO A 88 15.09 9.49 -8.12
CA PRO A 88 14.11 10.08 -7.21
C PRO A 88 12.65 9.88 -7.64
N GLY A 89 12.38 9.90 -8.95
CA GLY A 89 11.05 9.66 -9.52
C GLY A 89 10.56 8.23 -9.33
N GLU A 90 11.43 7.23 -9.44
CA GLU A 90 11.07 5.83 -9.20
C GLU A 90 10.73 5.58 -7.74
N ARG A 91 11.52 6.12 -6.80
CA ARG A 91 11.22 6.04 -5.37
C ARG A 91 9.87 6.69 -5.04
N ALA A 92 9.60 7.86 -5.61
CA ALA A 92 8.31 8.54 -5.45
C ALA A 92 7.13 7.73 -6.03
N ARG A 93 7.35 7.01 -7.15
CA ARG A 93 6.32 6.14 -7.76
C ARG A 93 6.05 4.90 -6.92
N ILE A 94 7.08 4.25 -6.37
CA ILE A 94 6.94 3.14 -5.42
C ILE A 94 6.07 3.58 -4.25
N GLY A 95 6.46 4.70 -3.65
CA GLY A 95 5.74 5.29 -2.54
C GLY A 95 4.29 5.63 -2.82
N SER A 96 4.03 6.28 -3.94
CA SER A 96 2.67 6.65 -4.35
C SER A 96 1.82 5.40 -4.59
N THR A 97 2.40 4.35 -5.16
CA THR A 97 1.71 3.08 -5.41
C THR A 97 1.27 2.42 -4.10
N LEU A 98 2.19 2.27 -3.13
CA LEU A 98 1.90 1.63 -1.84
C LEU A 98 0.92 2.44 -0.99
N ARG A 99 1.07 3.78 -0.97
CA ARG A 99 0.09 4.64 -0.28
C ARG A 99 -1.29 4.57 -0.95
N GLY A 100 -1.34 4.51 -2.29
CA GLY A 100 -2.59 4.32 -3.03
C GLY A 100 -3.30 3.03 -2.64
N PHE A 101 -2.57 1.91 -2.53
CA PHE A 101 -3.12 0.64 -2.04
C PHE A 101 -3.78 0.79 -0.66
N LEU A 102 -3.09 1.43 0.30
CA LEU A 102 -3.64 1.68 1.64
C LEU A 102 -4.88 2.60 1.59
N ILE A 103 -4.82 3.70 0.85
CA ILE A 103 -5.89 4.71 0.77
C ILE A 103 -7.17 4.12 0.18
N HIS A 104 -7.09 3.38 -0.92
CA HIS A 104 -8.28 2.76 -1.53
C HIS A 104 -8.89 1.68 -0.63
N ASN A 105 -8.12 1.09 0.29
CA ASN A 105 -8.60 0.20 1.34
C ASN A 105 -9.03 0.94 2.63
N GLY A 106 -9.17 2.27 2.58
CA GLY A 106 -9.67 3.08 3.69
C GLY A 106 -8.61 3.49 4.73
N ILE A 107 -7.33 3.18 4.49
CA ILE A 107 -6.22 3.54 5.37
C ILE A 107 -5.55 4.82 4.85
N PHE A 108 -6.10 5.97 5.22
CA PHE A 108 -5.58 7.27 4.78
C PHE A 108 -4.16 7.52 5.28
N ILE A 109 -3.18 7.61 4.39
CA ILE A 109 -1.78 7.86 4.75
C ILE A 109 -1.18 8.95 3.86
N GLN A 110 -0.38 9.84 4.45
CA GLN A 110 0.29 10.91 3.72
C GLN A 110 1.78 10.59 3.59
N ALA A 111 2.41 11.15 2.56
CA ALA A 111 3.87 11.18 2.52
C ALA A 111 4.40 12.04 3.68
N PRO A 112 5.54 11.68 4.28
CA PRO A 112 6.17 12.53 5.28
C PRO A 112 6.47 13.90 4.67
N SER A 113 6.10 14.97 5.37
CA SER A 113 6.37 16.34 4.94
C SER A 113 7.88 16.55 4.81
N LEU A 114 8.33 17.01 3.64
CA LEU A 114 9.73 17.39 3.39
C LEU A 114 10.11 18.74 4.01
N LEU A 115 9.21 19.37 4.77
CA LEU A 115 9.50 20.59 5.51
C LEU A 115 10.35 20.22 6.74
N ARG A 116 11.66 20.42 6.62
CA ARG A 116 12.60 20.62 7.71
C ARG A 116 13.21 22.00 7.56
#